data_AF-A0A960Y4D4-F1
#
_entry.id   AF-A0A960Y4D4-F1
#
_cell.length_a   1.000
_cell.length_b   1.000
_cell.length_c   1.000
_cell.angle_alpha   90.00
_cell.angle_beta   90.00
_cell.angle_gamma   90.00
#
_symmetry.space_group_name_H-M   'P 1'
#
loop_
_entity.id
_entity.type
_entity.pdbx_description
1 polymer ?
#
loop_
_entity_poly.entity_id
_entity_poly.type
_entity_poly.pdbx_seq_one_letter_code
_entity_poly.pdbx_strand_id
1 'polypeptide(L)'
;MHRAEIAVNVWNQKLSAFMKGLEQDDDSHGWHHLLRVRTVALQLAAGLPCDEEILTAAAWLHDLVVLPKNHPDRKISSTLSAERAEKLLHQMGFPQEKIAAVCHAIAAHSFSAGITPETTEAKIVQDADRMEALGALGMLRCFYTSGRLGRHLMHEEDPLAKERALNDVEYALDHFEVKLFKLEERFNTERGRALAHLRTEWLREFRTLLLSGDEGALQVAKSCERAGRESKKLFDGEDPFAKKRRPQPEVYFLDEFCRWKPKAAGNFIGQLASELP
;
A
#
# COMPACT_ATOMS: atom_id res chain seq x y z
N MET A 1 8.94 30.93 -2.85
CA MET A 1 8.25 29.85 -3.58
C MET A 1 9.16 29.20 -4.62
N HIS A 2 9.64 29.94 -5.64
CA HIS A 2 10.40 29.34 -6.75
C HIS A 2 11.64 28.48 -6.39
N ARG A 3 12.48 28.88 -5.42
CA ARG A 3 13.69 28.09 -5.05
C ARG A 3 13.37 26.77 -4.33
N ALA A 4 12.36 26.74 -3.47
CA ALA A 4 11.97 25.53 -2.74
C ALA A 4 11.31 24.51 -3.69
N GLU A 5 10.45 24.98 -4.59
CA GLU A 5 9.85 24.15 -5.66
C GLU A 5 10.91 23.57 -6.60
N ILE A 6 11.94 24.36 -6.97
CA ILE A 6 13.06 23.88 -7.76
C ILE A 6 13.84 22.77 -7.02
N ALA A 7 14.12 22.95 -5.73
CA ALA A 7 14.91 22.00 -4.95
C ALA A 7 14.17 20.66 -4.74
N VAL A 8 12.86 20.70 -4.44
CA VAL A 8 12.00 19.50 -4.38
C VAL A 8 11.99 18.78 -5.73
N ASN A 9 11.90 19.53 -6.84
CA ASN A 9 11.91 18.94 -8.18
C ASN A 9 13.25 18.27 -8.51
N VAL A 10 14.38 18.85 -8.08
CA VAL A 10 15.72 18.25 -8.23
C VAL A 10 15.84 16.94 -7.45
N TRP A 11 15.44 16.92 -6.18
CA TRP A 11 15.53 15.70 -5.36
C TRP A 11 14.57 14.63 -5.85
N ASN A 12 13.36 15.00 -6.26
CA ASN A 12 12.43 14.08 -6.89
C ASN A 12 13.04 13.42 -8.12
N GLN A 13 13.64 14.19 -9.03
CA GLN A 13 14.27 13.64 -10.24
C GLN A 13 15.45 12.71 -9.92
N LYS A 14 16.37 13.15 -9.05
CA LYS A 14 17.54 12.36 -8.66
C LYS A 14 17.16 11.03 -8.01
N LEU A 15 16.28 11.06 -7.01
CA LEU A 15 15.88 9.87 -6.26
C LEU A 15 15.03 8.93 -7.10
N SER A 16 14.09 9.47 -7.89
CA SER A 16 13.26 8.67 -8.79
C SER A 16 14.09 7.97 -9.86
N ALA A 17 15.10 8.63 -10.44
CA ALA A 17 16.02 8.02 -11.39
C ALA A 17 16.86 6.91 -10.75
N PHE A 18 17.36 7.13 -9.54
CA PHE A 18 18.08 6.10 -8.78
C PHE A 18 17.19 4.87 -8.52
N MET A 19 15.97 5.08 -8.02
CA MET A 19 15.04 3.98 -7.71
C MET A 19 14.61 3.20 -8.96
N LYS A 20 14.43 3.86 -10.11
CA LYS A 20 14.18 3.17 -11.40
C LYS A 20 15.33 2.26 -11.83
N GLY A 21 16.57 2.60 -11.47
CA GLY A 21 17.76 1.83 -11.82
C GLY A 21 17.95 0.58 -10.95
N LEU A 22 17.16 0.40 -9.89
CA LEU A 22 17.17 -0.80 -9.08
C LEU A 22 16.19 -1.83 -9.68
N GLU A 23 16.68 -3.01 -10.03
CA GLU A 23 15.81 -4.15 -10.31
C GLU A 23 15.08 -4.54 -9.00
N GLN A 24 13.74 -4.54 -9.03
CA GLN A 24 12.90 -4.96 -7.90
C GLN A 24 12.00 -6.11 -8.37
N ASP A 25 12.26 -7.32 -7.89
CA ASP A 25 11.54 -8.56 -8.24
C ASP A 25 10.16 -8.73 -7.56
N ASP A 26 9.64 -7.69 -6.90
CA ASP A 26 8.36 -7.76 -6.18
C ASP A 26 7.32 -6.75 -6.70
N ASP A 27 6.29 -7.25 -7.38
CA ASP A 27 5.14 -6.48 -7.88
C ASP A 27 4.43 -5.65 -6.79
N SER A 28 4.56 -6.06 -5.52
CA SER A 28 3.89 -5.41 -4.39
C SER A 28 4.71 -4.29 -3.74
N HIS A 29 6.02 -4.19 -3.97
CA HIS A 29 6.85 -3.11 -3.42
C HIS A 29 7.67 -2.39 -4.52
N GLY A 30 7.40 -2.72 -5.78
CA GLY A 30 8.03 -2.18 -6.98
C GLY A 30 7.83 -0.68 -7.23
N TRP A 31 8.38 -0.20 -8.35
CA TRP A 31 8.31 1.20 -8.80
C TRP A 31 6.92 1.85 -8.69
N HIS A 32 5.86 1.13 -9.05
CA HIS A 32 4.49 1.65 -8.98
C HIS A 32 3.98 1.87 -7.55
N HIS A 33 4.42 1.06 -6.59
CA HIS A 33 4.13 1.26 -5.16
C HIS A 33 4.75 2.58 -4.68
N LEU A 34 6.05 2.77 -4.92
CA LEU A 34 6.77 3.99 -4.54
C LEU A 34 6.12 5.26 -5.13
N LEU A 35 5.72 5.20 -6.41
CA LEU A 35 5.03 6.30 -7.08
C LEU A 35 3.70 6.67 -6.40
N ARG A 36 2.87 5.66 -6.08
CA ARG A 36 1.55 5.90 -5.46
C ARG A 36 1.70 6.41 -4.04
N VAL A 37 2.58 5.81 -3.23
CA VAL A 37 2.87 6.27 -1.86
C VAL A 37 3.32 7.73 -1.88
N ARG A 38 4.28 8.09 -2.75
CA ARG A 38 4.70 9.49 -2.88
C ARG A 38 3.55 10.41 -3.28
N THR A 39 2.73 10.00 -4.25
CA THR A 39 1.61 10.81 -4.73
C THR A 39 0.60 11.08 -3.62
N VAL A 40 0.25 10.05 -2.86
CA VAL A 40 -0.64 10.17 -1.69
C VAL A 40 0.02 11.03 -0.60
N ALA A 41 1.31 10.84 -0.31
CA ALA A 41 2.03 11.63 0.67
C ALA A 41 1.96 13.14 0.37
N LEU A 42 2.18 13.54 -0.87
CA LEU A 42 2.08 14.95 -1.29
C LEU A 42 0.65 15.50 -1.17
N GLN A 43 -0.36 14.69 -1.48
CA GLN A 43 -1.77 15.09 -1.29
C GLN A 43 -2.11 15.29 0.18
N LEU A 44 -1.64 14.38 1.04
CA LEU A 44 -1.85 14.47 2.49
C LEU A 44 -1.10 15.65 3.12
N ALA A 45 0.06 16.01 2.58
CA ALA A 45 0.88 17.12 3.07
C ALA A 45 0.31 18.51 2.78
N ALA A 46 -0.59 18.66 1.80
CA ALA A 46 -1.06 19.97 1.37
C ALA A 46 -1.67 20.79 2.52
N GLY A 47 -1.15 21.97 2.80
CA GLY A 47 -1.64 22.82 3.90
C GLY A 47 -1.20 22.38 5.31
N LEU A 48 -0.33 21.37 5.43
CA LEU A 48 0.35 21.03 6.68
C LEU A 48 1.76 21.67 6.70
N PRO A 49 2.29 22.01 7.89
CA PRO A 49 3.68 22.44 8.03
C PRO A 49 4.62 21.24 7.83
N CYS A 50 5.04 21.04 6.59
CA CYS A 50 5.81 19.88 6.13
C CYS A 50 6.97 20.34 5.23
N ASP A 51 8.17 19.81 5.45
CA ASP A 51 9.30 19.96 4.53
C ASP A 51 9.18 18.95 3.39
N GLU A 52 8.85 19.45 2.20
CA GLU A 52 8.62 18.61 1.02
C GLU A 52 9.87 17.85 0.55
N GLU A 53 11.08 18.32 0.86
CA GLU A 53 12.30 17.59 0.51
C GLU A 53 12.45 16.34 1.39
N ILE A 54 12.21 16.50 2.71
CA ILE A 54 12.20 15.37 3.65
C ILE A 54 11.13 14.37 3.25
N LEU A 55 9.91 14.86 3.01
CA LEU A 55 8.78 14.02 2.62
C LEU A 55 9.04 13.26 1.31
N THR A 56 9.54 13.95 0.29
CA THR A 56 9.87 13.36 -1.01
C THR A 56 10.96 12.30 -0.87
N ALA A 57 12.02 12.58 -0.10
CA ALA A 57 13.10 11.65 0.12
C ALA A 57 12.64 10.40 0.86
N ALA A 58 11.90 10.57 1.96
CA ALA A 58 11.37 9.45 2.73
C ALA A 58 10.40 8.59 1.90
N ALA A 59 9.48 9.20 1.14
CA ALA A 59 8.53 8.46 0.32
C ALA A 59 9.20 7.63 -0.78
N TRP A 60 10.27 8.12 -1.40
CA TRP A 60 11.00 7.34 -2.41
C TRP A 60 11.81 6.18 -1.82
N LEU A 61 12.32 6.35 -0.60
CA LEU A 61 13.34 5.47 -0.02
C LEU A 61 12.81 4.55 1.09
N HIS A 62 11.53 4.65 1.46
CA HIS A 62 10.96 3.92 2.62
C HIS A 62 11.13 2.39 2.54
N ASP A 63 11.03 1.83 1.33
CA ASP A 63 11.18 0.39 1.05
C ASP A 63 12.47 0.09 0.25
N LEU A 64 13.56 0.82 0.52
CA LEU A 64 14.90 0.52 -0.06
C LEU A 64 15.39 -0.90 0.24
N VAL A 65 15.00 -1.46 1.39
CA VAL A 65 15.30 -2.82 1.81
C VAL A 65 13.98 -3.52 2.16
N VAL A 66 13.61 -4.52 1.37
CA VAL A 66 12.38 -5.29 1.57
C VAL A 66 12.73 -6.74 1.91
N LEU A 67 12.50 -7.12 3.18
CA LEU A 67 12.53 -8.52 3.58
C LEU A 67 11.18 -9.21 3.25
N PRO A 68 11.17 -10.50 2.89
CA PRO A 68 9.95 -11.27 2.67
C PRO A 68 8.99 -11.21 3.86
N LYS A 69 7.67 -11.28 3.61
CA LYS A 69 6.63 -11.14 4.66
C LYS A 69 6.74 -12.21 5.76
N ASN A 70 7.29 -13.38 5.46
CA ASN A 70 7.50 -14.49 6.39
C ASN A 70 8.93 -14.52 7.00
N HIS A 71 9.77 -13.52 6.71
CA HIS A 71 11.13 -13.47 7.24
C HIS A 71 11.10 -13.17 8.76
N PRO A 72 11.88 -13.87 9.61
CA PRO A 72 11.88 -13.67 11.06
C PRO A 72 12.21 -12.23 11.45
N ASP A 73 13.09 -11.59 10.68
CA ASP A 73 13.52 -10.21 10.91
C ASP A 73 12.68 -9.15 10.16
N ARG A 74 11.46 -9.46 9.71
CA ARG A 74 10.66 -8.48 8.92
C ARG A 74 10.47 -7.13 9.62
N LYS A 75 10.49 -7.13 10.96
CA LYS A 75 10.40 -5.94 11.82
C LYS A 75 11.56 -4.95 11.68
N ILE A 76 12.74 -5.39 11.24
CA ILE A 76 13.92 -4.51 11.09
C ILE A 76 14.07 -3.95 9.67
N SER A 77 13.23 -4.38 8.71
CA SER A 77 13.34 -4.00 7.30
C SER A 77 13.33 -2.47 7.11
N SER A 78 12.46 -1.74 7.81
CA SER A 78 12.39 -0.28 7.72
C SER A 78 13.60 0.41 8.33
N THR A 79 14.19 -0.14 9.39
CA THR A 79 15.45 0.34 9.96
C THR A 79 16.60 0.14 8.98
N LEU A 80 16.68 -1.03 8.33
CA LEU A 80 17.69 -1.29 7.29
C LEU A 80 17.50 -0.36 6.07
N SER A 81 16.26 -0.07 5.68
CA SER A 81 15.96 0.95 4.66
C SER A 81 16.49 2.32 5.09
N ALA A 82 16.28 2.73 6.35
CA ALA A 82 16.75 4.01 6.87
C ALA A 82 18.28 4.11 6.87
N GLU A 83 19.00 3.09 7.33
CA GLU A 83 20.47 3.04 7.31
C GLU A 83 21.04 3.10 5.88
N ARG A 84 20.38 2.42 4.94
CA ARG A 84 20.76 2.48 3.52
C ARG A 84 20.46 3.86 2.92
N ALA A 85 19.32 4.45 3.27
CA ALA A 85 18.94 5.79 2.84
C ALA A 85 19.93 6.84 3.32
N GLU A 86 20.36 6.77 4.59
CA GLU A 86 21.34 7.69 5.17
C GLU A 86 22.63 7.74 4.32
N LYS A 87 23.23 6.57 4.06
CA LYS A 87 24.45 6.45 3.25
C LYS A 87 24.26 7.02 1.85
N LEU A 88 23.13 6.70 1.22
CA LEU A 88 22.79 7.19 -0.12
C LEU A 88 22.64 8.72 -0.15
N LEU A 89 21.90 9.28 0.81
CA LEU A 89 21.62 10.72 0.88
C LEU A 89 22.90 11.53 1.11
N HIS A 90 23.82 11.04 1.96
CA HIS A 90 25.15 11.63 2.10
C HIS A 90 25.92 11.64 0.77
N GLN A 91 25.96 10.51 0.07
CA GLN A 91 26.66 10.39 -1.22
C GLN A 91 26.08 11.30 -2.30
N MET A 92 24.76 11.51 -2.28
CA MET A 92 24.07 12.37 -3.25
C MET A 92 24.15 13.87 -2.90
N GLY A 93 24.72 14.22 -1.74
CA GLY A 93 24.84 15.60 -1.26
C GLY A 93 23.52 16.20 -0.77
N PHE A 94 22.65 15.38 -0.17
CA PHE A 94 21.40 15.85 0.45
C PHE A 94 21.70 16.75 1.66
N PRO A 95 20.86 17.76 1.97
CA PRO A 95 21.10 18.65 3.11
C PRO A 95 21.26 17.88 4.42
N GLN A 96 22.43 18.04 5.06
CA GLN A 96 22.86 17.25 6.22
C GLN A 96 21.86 17.33 7.38
N GLU A 97 21.33 18.52 7.62
CA GLU A 97 20.39 18.83 8.68
C GLU A 97 19.03 18.13 8.52
N LYS A 98 18.71 17.64 7.30
CA LYS A 98 17.44 16.97 6.98
C LYS A 98 17.52 15.45 7.04
N ILE A 99 18.73 14.88 6.93
CA ILE A 99 18.92 13.43 6.80
C ILE A 99 18.32 12.66 7.98
N ALA A 100 18.51 13.14 9.22
CA ALA A 100 17.98 12.47 10.41
C ALA A 100 16.44 12.35 10.39
N ALA A 101 15.75 13.40 9.94
CA ALA A 101 14.29 13.39 9.82
C ALA A 101 13.81 12.43 8.71
N VAL A 102 14.54 12.36 7.58
CA VAL A 102 14.26 11.38 6.51
C VAL A 102 14.41 9.95 7.05
N CYS A 103 15.50 9.67 7.76
CA CYS A 103 15.77 8.34 8.33
C CYS A 103 14.69 7.95 9.35
N HIS A 104 14.25 8.88 10.19
CA HIS A 104 13.15 8.65 11.12
C HIS A 104 11.84 8.30 10.40
N ALA A 105 11.45 9.11 9.40
CA ALA A 105 10.25 8.85 8.61
C ALA A 105 10.28 7.48 7.92
N ILE A 106 11.43 7.08 7.38
CA ILE A 106 11.64 5.76 6.79
C ILE A 106 11.57 4.66 7.86
N ALA A 107 12.23 4.79 9.00
CA ALA A 107 12.19 3.76 10.04
C ALA A 107 10.77 3.57 10.60
N ALA A 108 10.05 4.68 10.77
CA ALA A 108 8.73 4.71 11.38
C ALA A 108 7.58 4.29 10.46
N HIS A 109 7.73 4.27 9.13
CA HIS A 109 6.59 3.99 8.25
C HIS A 109 5.98 2.59 8.49
N SER A 110 6.82 1.58 8.80
CA SER A 110 6.38 0.19 8.81
C SER A 110 5.52 -0.14 10.04
N PHE A 111 4.36 -0.75 9.79
CA PHE A 111 3.51 -1.29 10.85
C PHE A 111 4.24 -2.31 11.74
N SER A 112 5.06 -3.17 11.15
CA SER A 112 5.74 -4.26 11.88
C SER A 112 6.89 -3.78 12.76
N ALA A 113 7.46 -2.60 12.48
CA ALA A 113 8.52 -2.02 13.29
C ALA A 113 7.98 -1.43 14.60
N GLY A 114 6.73 -0.97 14.62
CA GLY A 114 6.09 -0.41 15.82
C GLY A 114 6.72 0.90 16.31
N ILE A 115 7.49 1.59 15.46
CA ILE A 115 8.14 2.85 15.79
C ILE A 115 7.11 3.99 15.64
N THR A 116 7.02 4.85 16.65
CA THR A 116 6.10 5.99 16.65
C THR A 116 6.59 7.10 15.70
N PRO A 117 5.75 7.60 14.77
CA PRO A 117 6.10 8.74 13.93
C PRO A 117 6.00 10.05 14.74
N GLU A 118 7.10 10.78 14.87
CA GLU A 118 7.22 11.96 15.72
C GLU A 118 7.00 13.24 14.91
N THR A 119 7.59 13.32 13.71
CA THR A 119 7.50 14.48 12.82
C THR A 119 6.26 14.45 11.93
N THR A 120 5.90 15.61 11.38
CA THR A 120 4.80 15.72 10.41
C THR A 120 5.05 14.85 9.18
N GLU A 121 6.28 14.83 8.66
CA GLU A 121 6.69 14.05 7.51
C GLU A 121 6.60 12.55 7.79
N ALA A 122 7.07 12.10 8.96
CA ALA A 122 6.98 10.69 9.36
C ALA A 122 5.53 10.21 9.45
N LYS A 123 4.64 11.03 10.00
CA LYS A 123 3.20 10.77 10.08
C LYS A 123 2.58 10.66 8.68
N ILE A 124 2.92 11.59 7.78
CA ILE A 124 2.39 11.60 6.41
C ILE A 124 2.89 10.39 5.62
N VAL A 125 4.18 10.04 5.68
CA VAL A 125 4.73 8.87 4.96
C VAL A 125 4.10 7.58 5.48
N GLN A 126 3.97 7.45 6.81
CA GLN A 126 3.31 6.29 7.41
C GLN A 126 1.84 6.18 6.97
N ASP A 127 1.10 7.29 6.97
CA ASP A 127 -0.29 7.31 6.48
C ASP A 127 -0.35 6.93 4.99
N ALA A 128 0.52 7.50 4.16
CA ALA A 128 0.53 7.26 2.72
C ALA A 128 0.85 5.79 2.37
N ASP A 129 1.82 5.16 3.04
CA ASP A 129 2.12 3.74 2.87
C ASP A 129 0.96 2.85 3.35
N ARG A 130 0.38 3.15 4.53
CA ARG A 130 -0.80 2.42 5.04
C ARG A 130 -2.00 2.53 4.12
N MET A 131 -2.14 3.64 3.42
CA MET A 131 -3.23 3.87 2.47
C MET A 131 -3.25 2.85 1.32
N GLU A 132 -2.10 2.26 0.96
CA GLU A 132 -1.99 1.20 -0.05
C GLU A 132 -2.60 -0.13 0.42
N ALA A 133 -2.83 -0.31 1.73
CA ALA A 133 -3.50 -1.48 2.27
C ALA A 133 -5.04 -1.36 2.22
N LEU A 134 -5.58 -0.19 1.86
CA LEU A 134 -7.03 0.07 1.84
C LEU A 134 -7.58 0.26 0.43
N GLY A 135 -8.90 0.11 0.28
CA GLY A 135 -9.62 0.27 -0.98
C GLY A 135 -9.33 -0.85 -1.99
N ALA A 136 -9.69 -0.61 -3.25
CA ALA A 136 -9.60 -1.61 -4.32
C ALA A 136 -8.18 -2.20 -4.48
N LEU A 137 -7.15 -1.36 -4.42
CA LEU A 137 -5.77 -1.83 -4.52
C LEU A 137 -5.35 -2.64 -3.29
N GLY A 138 -5.71 -2.17 -2.09
CA GLY A 138 -5.46 -2.89 -0.84
C GLY A 138 -6.07 -4.29 -0.84
N MET A 139 -7.29 -4.41 -1.35
CA MET A 139 -7.97 -5.68 -1.59
C MET A 139 -7.16 -6.59 -2.53
N LEU A 140 -6.77 -6.08 -3.71
CA LEU A 140 -5.98 -6.86 -4.67
C LEU A 140 -4.66 -7.34 -4.05
N ARG A 141 -3.97 -6.48 -3.31
CA ARG A 141 -2.72 -6.81 -2.61
C ARG A 141 -2.94 -7.87 -1.53
N CYS A 142 -4.03 -7.78 -0.78
CA CYS A 142 -4.40 -8.74 0.26
C CYS A 142 -4.59 -10.14 -0.35
N PHE A 143 -5.37 -10.26 -1.42
CA PHE A 143 -5.60 -11.55 -2.07
C PHE A 143 -4.38 -12.07 -2.83
N TYR A 144 -3.62 -11.21 -3.52
CA TYR A 144 -2.36 -11.59 -4.17
C TYR A 144 -1.36 -12.17 -3.16
N THR A 145 -1.16 -11.48 -2.04
CA THR A 145 -0.26 -11.94 -0.97
C THR A 145 -0.76 -13.24 -0.37
N SER A 146 -2.07 -13.35 -0.12
CA SER A 146 -2.68 -14.57 0.43
C SER A 146 -2.50 -15.77 -0.51
N GLY A 147 -2.67 -15.58 -1.82
CA GLY A 147 -2.42 -16.61 -2.83
C GLY A 147 -0.96 -17.06 -2.84
N ARG A 148 0.00 -16.12 -2.77
CA ARG A 148 1.45 -16.44 -2.66
C ARG A 148 1.78 -17.22 -1.39
N LEU A 149 1.10 -16.93 -0.29
CA LEU A 149 1.26 -17.63 0.99
C LEU A 149 0.48 -18.96 1.05
N GLY A 150 -0.29 -19.30 0.00
CA GLY A 150 -1.09 -20.53 -0.05
C GLY A 150 -2.28 -20.54 0.90
N ARG A 151 -2.82 -19.37 1.22
CA ARG A 151 -4.02 -19.21 2.07
C ARG A 151 -5.29 -19.43 1.27
N HIS A 152 -6.33 -19.87 1.94
CA HIS A 152 -7.68 -19.90 1.38
C HIS A 152 -8.23 -18.48 1.27
N LEU A 153 -9.15 -18.24 0.32
CA LEU A 153 -9.77 -16.93 0.18
C LEU A 153 -10.66 -16.60 1.38
N MET A 154 -11.46 -17.55 1.81
CA MET A 154 -12.38 -17.46 2.94
C MET A 154 -12.72 -18.87 3.42
N HIS A 155 -13.24 -18.97 4.65
CA HIS A 155 -13.77 -20.22 5.15
C HIS A 155 -15.08 -20.58 4.41
N GLU A 156 -15.28 -21.86 4.11
CA GLU A 156 -16.38 -22.32 3.24
C GLU A 156 -17.77 -22.12 3.86
N GLU A 157 -17.95 -22.54 5.13
CA GLU A 157 -19.25 -22.46 5.81
C GLU A 157 -19.46 -21.17 6.62
N ASP A 158 -18.41 -20.69 7.30
CA ASP A 158 -18.44 -19.47 8.09
C ASP A 158 -17.39 -18.42 7.63
N PRO A 159 -17.62 -17.77 6.47
CA PRO A 159 -16.69 -16.79 5.92
C PRO A 159 -16.57 -15.50 6.74
N LEU A 160 -17.50 -15.23 7.67
CA LEU A 160 -17.49 -14.06 8.54
C LEU A 160 -16.97 -14.37 9.95
N ALA A 161 -16.59 -15.62 10.24
CA ALA A 161 -16.13 -16.06 11.55
C ALA A 161 -17.14 -15.72 12.67
N LYS A 162 -18.43 -16.02 12.45
CA LYS A 162 -19.49 -15.82 13.45
C LYS A 162 -19.43 -16.84 14.59
N GLU A 163 -19.09 -18.09 14.26
CA GLU A 163 -19.06 -19.23 15.19
C GLU A 163 -17.64 -19.78 15.40
N ARG A 164 -16.63 -19.15 14.79
CA ARG A 164 -15.20 -19.49 14.92
C ARG A 164 -14.35 -18.26 15.22
N ALA A 165 -13.13 -18.47 15.70
CA ALA A 165 -12.15 -17.40 15.79
C ALA A 165 -11.68 -16.97 14.38
N LEU A 166 -11.31 -15.68 14.26
CA LEU A 166 -10.63 -15.17 13.07
C LEU A 166 -9.23 -15.81 12.94
N ASN A 167 -8.89 -16.23 11.72
CA ASN A 167 -7.61 -16.82 11.37
C ASN A 167 -7.11 -16.25 10.03
N ASP A 168 -6.44 -15.10 10.10
CA ASP A 168 -5.88 -14.42 8.92
C ASP A 168 -4.57 -15.03 8.40
N VAL A 169 -4.09 -16.09 9.05
CA VAL A 169 -3.00 -16.95 8.56
C VAL A 169 -3.54 -17.98 7.55
N GLU A 170 -4.79 -18.42 7.73
CA GLU A 170 -5.44 -19.44 6.89
C GLU A 170 -6.40 -18.83 5.86
N TYR A 171 -7.14 -17.79 6.23
CA TYR A 171 -8.19 -17.18 5.40
C TYR A 171 -7.90 -15.71 5.09
N ALA A 172 -7.87 -15.36 3.80
CA ALA A 172 -7.62 -13.99 3.34
C ALA A 172 -8.70 -13.01 3.81
N LEU A 173 -9.97 -13.43 3.80
CA LEU A 173 -11.10 -12.56 4.18
C LEU A 173 -11.05 -12.17 5.66
N ASP A 174 -10.58 -13.06 6.53
CA ASP A 174 -10.41 -12.77 7.95
C ASP A 174 -9.40 -11.63 8.18
N HIS A 175 -8.43 -11.43 7.27
CA HIS A 175 -7.46 -10.34 7.35
C HIS A 175 -8.11 -8.96 7.29
N PHE A 176 -9.31 -8.86 6.67
CA PHE A 176 -10.07 -7.61 6.63
C PHE A 176 -10.46 -7.18 8.05
N GLU A 177 -10.96 -8.12 8.86
CA GLU A 177 -11.36 -7.90 10.25
C GLU A 177 -10.16 -7.82 11.21
N VAL A 178 -9.17 -8.69 11.02
CA VAL A 178 -7.99 -8.71 11.88
C VAL A 178 -7.20 -7.41 11.74
N LYS A 179 -7.06 -6.90 10.51
CA LYS A 179 -6.19 -5.76 10.21
C LYS A 179 -6.85 -4.63 9.45
N LEU A 180 -7.35 -4.86 8.22
CA LEU A 180 -7.63 -3.76 7.28
C LEU A 180 -8.66 -2.76 7.83
N PHE A 181 -9.76 -3.24 8.40
CA PHE A 181 -10.79 -2.38 8.98
C PHE A 181 -10.33 -1.61 10.22
N LYS A 182 -9.29 -2.09 10.91
CA LYS A 182 -8.71 -1.42 12.08
C LYS A 182 -7.62 -0.41 11.72
N LEU A 183 -7.23 -0.33 10.44
CA LEU A 183 -6.20 0.60 10.02
C LEU A 183 -6.68 2.05 10.08
N GLU A 184 -7.96 2.33 9.85
CA GLU A 184 -8.50 3.71 9.82
C GLU A 184 -8.22 4.47 11.13
N GLU A 185 -8.32 3.78 12.27
CA GLU A 185 -8.06 4.35 13.61
C GLU A 185 -6.58 4.68 13.84
N ARG A 186 -5.68 4.12 13.03
CA ARG A 186 -4.23 4.25 13.15
C ARG A 186 -3.65 5.31 12.21
N PHE A 187 -4.48 6.07 11.49
CA PHE A 187 -4.02 7.20 10.70
C PHE A 187 -3.70 8.41 11.59
N ASN A 188 -2.58 9.06 11.28
CA ASN A 188 -2.01 10.15 12.06
C ASN A 188 -2.60 11.50 11.67
N THR A 189 -2.88 11.71 10.38
CA THR A 189 -3.40 12.97 9.84
C THR A 189 -4.92 12.92 9.71
N GLU A 190 -5.60 14.06 9.89
CA GLU A 190 -7.05 14.15 9.72
C GLU A 190 -7.48 13.76 8.30
N ARG A 191 -6.75 14.24 7.29
CA ARG A 191 -6.99 13.89 5.88
C ARG A 191 -6.73 12.42 5.59
N GLY A 192 -5.66 11.86 6.16
CA GLY A 192 -5.35 10.44 6.06
C GLY A 192 -6.49 9.61 6.63
N ARG A 193 -6.99 9.98 7.81
CA ARG A 193 -8.13 9.31 8.44
C ARG A 193 -9.41 9.40 7.61
N ALA A 194 -9.74 10.58 7.08
CA ALA A 194 -10.92 10.76 6.23
C ALA A 194 -10.86 9.90 4.95
N LEU A 195 -9.70 9.88 4.28
CA LEU A 195 -9.52 9.04 3.09
C LEU A 195 -9.48 7.54 3.42
N ALA A 196 -8.88 7.17 4.55
CA ALA A 196 -8.87 5.78 5.04
C ALA A 196 -10.28 5.28 5.34
N HIS A 197 -11.13 6.13 5.93
CA HIS A 197 -12.52 5.81 6.22
C HIS A 197 -13.29 5.49 4.92
N LEU A 198 -13.22 6.37 3.91
CA LEU A 198 -13.86 6.14 2.61
C LEU A 198 -13.41 4.82 1.94
N ARG A 199 -12.11 4.53 2.00
CA ARG A 199 -11.55 3.29 1.44
C ARG A 199 -11.90 2.05 2.27
N THR A 200 -12.09 2.21 3.56
CA THR A 200 -12.52 1.14 4.47
C THR A 200 -13.99 0.78 4.23
N GLU A 201 -14.86 1.78 4.10
CA GLU A 201 -16.27 1.55 3.74
C GLU A 201 -16.39 0.83 2.39
N TRP A 202 -15.60 1.23 1.40
CA TRP A 202 -15.54 0.52 0.12
C TRP A 202 -15.17 -0.97 0.30
N LEU A 203 -14.21 -1.31 1.17
CA LEU A 203 -13.84 -2.70 1.46
C LEU A 203 -15.00 -3.47 2.14
N ARG A 204 -15.78 -2.80 3.01
CA ARG A 204 -16.96 -3.40 3.65
C ARG A 204 -18.07 -3.69 2.63
N GLU A 205 -18.31 -2.75 1.71
CA GLU A 205 -19.25 -2.92 0.61
C GLU A 205 -18.82 -4.07 -0.30
N PHE A 206 -17.55 -4.10 -0.71
CA PHE A 206 -16.99 -5.19 -1.50
C PHE A 206 -17.18 -6.55 -0.81
N ARG A 207 -16.83 -6.67 0.48
CA ARG A 207 -17.04 -7.91 1.24
C ARG A 207 -18.51 -8.33 1.23
N THR A 208 -19.42 -7.37 1.41
CA THR A 208 -20.86 -7.65 1.39
C THR A 208 -21.30 -8.22 0.04
N LEU A 209 -20.83 -7.62 -1.06
CA LEU A 209 -21.09 -8.11 -2.42
C LEU A 209 -20.45 -9.48 -2.69
N LEU A 210 -19.24 -9.71 -2.19
CA LEU A 210 -18.56 -11.02 -2.32
C LEU A 210 -19.39 -12.13 -1.63
N LEU A 211 -20.02 -11.81 -0.51
CA LEU A 211 -20.81 -12.75 0.30
C LEU A 211 -22.29 -12.82 -0.09
N SER A 212 -22.81 -11.89 -0.90
CA SER A 212 -24.21 -11.89 -1.32
C SER A 212 -24.56 -13.02 -2.28
N GLY A 213 -23.58 -13.82 -2.72
CA GLY A 213 -23.83 -15.13 -3.31
C GLY A 213 -24.33 -15.10 -4.75
N ASP A 214 -24.21 -13.98 -5.48
CA ASP A 214 -24.41 -14.00 -6.93
C ASP A 214 -23.45 -15.04 -7.52
N GLU A 215 -23.97 -16.01 -8.30
CA GLU A 215 -23.19 -17.16 -8.81
C GLU A 215 -21.86 -16.71 -9.44
N GLY A 216 -21.84 -15.55 -10.09
CA GLY A 216 -20.64 -14.93 -10.66
C GLY A 216 -19.54 -14.61 -9.64
N ALA A 217 -19.85 -14.06 -8.47
CA ALA A 217 -18.85 -13.70 -7.45
C ALA A 217 -18.20 -14.95 -6.85
N LEU A 218 -18.99 -15.99 -6.58
CA LEU A 218 -18.50 -17.28 -6.12
C LEU A 218 -17.66 -17.98 -7.21
N GLN A 219 -18.09 -17.90 -8.47
CA GLN A 219 -17.34 -18.44 -9.60
C GLN A 219 -15.98 -17.74 -9.77
N VAL A 220 -15.94 -16.40 -9.64
CA VAL A 220 -14.70 -15.62 -9.68
C VAL A 220 -13.80 -15.96 -8.50
N ALA A 221 -14.33 -16.05 -7.28
CA ALA A 221 -13.54 -16.46 -6.11
C ALA A 221 -12.92 -17.85 -6.30
N LYS A 222 -13.73 -18.85 -6.70
CA LYS A 222 -13.23 -20.21 -7.01
C LYS A 222 -12.20 -20.23 -8.14
N SER A 223 -12.39 -19.38 -9.16
CA SER A 223 -11.45 -19.23 -10.27
C SER A 223 -10.12 -18.61 -9.80
N CYS A 224 -10.16 -17.56 -8.98
CA CYS A 224 -8.99 -16.93 -8.38
C CYS A 224 -8.24 -17.90 -7.45
N GLU A 225 -8.94 -18.67 -6.63
CA GLU A 225 -8.33 -19.68 -5.76
C GLU A 225 -7.64 -20.78 -6.58
N ARG A 226 -8.28 -21.25 -7.66
CA ARG A 226 -7.67 -22.20 -8.60
C ARG A 226 -6.43 -21.62 -9.26
N ALA A 227 -6.53 -20.40 -9.78
CA ALA A 227 -5.41 -19.69 -10.40
C ALA A 227 -4.25 -19.50 -9.40
N GLY A 228 -4.53 -19.20 -8.12
CA GLY A 228 -3.51 -19.12 -7.07
C GLY A 228 -2.84 -20.46 -6.78
N ARG A 229 -3.61 -21.55 -6.67
CA ARG A 229 -3.10 -22.92 -6.49
C ARG A 229 -2.24 -23.38 -7.68
N GLU A 230 -2.65 -23.05 -8.90
CA GLU A 230 -1.89 -23.36 -10.13
C GLU A 230 -0.64 -22.50 -10.25
N SER A 231 -0.73 -21.21 -9.89
CA SER A 231 0.41 -20.29 -9.86
C SER A 231 1.48 -20.80 -8.88
N LYS A 232 1.10 -21.29 -7.70
CA LYS A 232 2.04 -21.90 -6.73
C LYS A 232 2.83 -23.06 -7.36
N LYS A 233 2.17 -23.91 -8.17
CA LYS A 233 2.83 -25.01 -8.91
C LYS A 233 3.77 -24.52 -10.03
N LEU A 234 3.49 -23.35 -10.60
CA LEU A 234 4.29 -22.70 -11.64
C LEU A 234 5.56 -22.03 -11.09
N PHE A 235 5.58 -21.63 -9.81
CA PHE A 235 6.73 -20.99 -9.18
C PHE A 235 7.63 -21.96 -8.39
N ASP A 236 7.13 -23.16 -8.04
CA ASP A 236 7.91 -24.23 -7.41
C ASP A 236 8.63 -25.14 -8.43
N GLY A 237 8.43 -24.92 -9.74
CA GLY A 237 9.19 -25.52 -10.85
C GLY A 237 9.54 -24.46 -11.89
N GLU A 238 10.52 -24.69 -12.77
CA GLU A 238 10.84 -23.74 -13.85
C GLU A 238 9.59 -23.46 -14.70
N ASP A 239 9.02 -22.25 -14.59
CA ASP A 239 7.82 -21.82 -15.32
C ASP A 239 8.03 -22.02 -16.84
N PRO A 240 7.38 -23.01 -17.48
CA PRO A 240 7.56 -23.28 -18.90
C PRO A 240 6.86 -22.23 -19.79
N PHE A 241 6.08 -21.32 -19.20
CA PHE A 241 5.38 -20.23 -19.88
C PHE A 241 6.04 -18.86 -19.71
N ALA A 242 7.02 -18.72 -18.82
CA ALA A 242 7.77 -17.46 -18.61
C ALA A 242 8.39 -16.95 -19.92
N LYS A 243 8.90 -17.84 -20.78
CA LYS A 243 9.51 -17.49 -22.07
C LYS A 243 8.51 -17.11 -23.17
N LYS A 244 7.21 -17.35 -22.97
CA LYS A 244 6.16 -17.16 -24.00
C LYS A 244 5.23 -15.97 -23.74
N ARG A 245 5.32 -15.30 -22.58
CA ARG A 245 4.53 -14.09 -22.33
C ARG A 245 5.16 -12.91 -23.07
N ARG A 246 4.52 -12.45 -24.16
CA ARG A 246 4.75 -11.08 -24.62
C ARG A 246 4.03 -10.14 -23.65
N PRO A 247 4.68 -9.09 -23.13
CA PRO A 247 3.98 -8.08 -22.36
C PRO A 247 2.92 -7.44 -23.26
N GLN A 248 1.65 -7.57 -22.86
CA GLN A 248 0.52 -6.88 -23.48
C GLN A 248 0.36 -5.55 -22.73
N PRO A 249 0.73 -4.39 -23.31
CA PRO A 249 0.79 -3.12 -22.57
C PRO A 249 -0.59 -2.53 -22.23
N GLU A 250 -1.67 -3.10 -22.75
CA GLU A 250 -2.95 -2.39 -22.87
C GLU A 250 -4.13 -3.00 -22.09
N VAL A 251 -3.90 -3.95 -21.18
CA VAL A 251 -4.99 -4.50 -20.36
C VAL A 251 -4.60 -4.58 -18.89
N TYR A 252 -4.67 -3.44 -18.20
CA TYR A 252 -4.91 -3.40 -16.77
C TYR A 252 -6.36 -2.97 -16.54
N PHE A 253 -7.19 -3.93 -16.14
CA PHE A 253 -8.64 -3.82 -15.89
C PHE A 253 -8.98 -2.97 -14.64
N LEU A 254 -8.24 -1.89 -14.39
CA LEU A 254 -8.42 -1.02 -13.21
C LEU A 254 -9.23 0.25 -13.53
N ASP A 255 -9.28 0.68 -14.80
CA ASP A 255 -9.94 1.93 -15.19
C ASP A 255 -11.48 1.85 -15.16
N GLU A 256 -12.09 0.67 -15.32
CA GLU A 256 -13.53 0.49 -15.11
C GLU A 256 -13.91 0.38 -13.63
N PHE A 257 -13.03 -0.19 -12.80
CA PHE A 257 -13.27 -0.36 -11.37
C PHE A 257 -13.26 0.99 -10.63
N CYS A 258 -12.42 1.93 -11.07
CA CYS A 258 -12.40 3.32 -10.59
C CYS A 258 -13.62 4.15 -11.02
N ARG A 259 -14.41 3.68 -12.01
CA ARG A 259 -15.67 4.34 -12.45
C ARG A 259 -16.89 3.84 -11.68
N TRP A 260 -16.70 2.92 -10.73
CA TRP A 260 -17.77 2.45 -9.86
C TRP A 260 -18.30 3.60 -9.01
N LYS A 261 -19.54 4.02 -9.31
CA LYS A 261 -20.32 4.88 -8.42
C LYS A 261 -21.17 3.98 -7.53
N PRO A 262 -21.02 4.02 -6.19
CA PRO A 262 -21.89 3.29 -5.30
C PRO A 262 -23.34 3.73 -5.56
N LYS A 263 -24.29 2.79 -5.66
CA LYS A 263 -25.73 3.11 -5.76
C LYS A 263 -26.30 3.78 -4.50
N ALA A 264 -25.47 4.13 -3.52
CA ALA A 264 -25.85 4.85 -2.30
C ALA A 264 -24.96 6.06 -1.94
N ALA A 265 -24.05 6.51 -2.81
CA ALA A 265 -23.18 7.67 -2.54
C ALA A 265 -23.50 8.89 -3.42
N GLY A 266 -24.78 9.10 -3.74
CA GLY A 266 -25.24 10.37 -4.30
C GLY A 266 -25.25 11.44 -3.20
N ASN A 267 -24.40 12.46 -3.36
CA ASN A 267 -24.35 13.75 -2.63
C ASN A 267 -23.41 13.95 -1.42
N PHE A 268 -22.60 12.98 -0.98
CA PHE A 268 -21.76 13.25 0.21
C PHE A 268 -20.54 14.16 -0.05
N ILE A 269 -19.90 14.06 -1.23
CA ILE A 269 -18.71 14.87 -1.56
C ILE A 269 -19.09 16.33 -1.88
N GLY A 270 -20.30 16.57 -2.40
CA GLY A 270 -20.81 17.91 -2.68
C GLY A 270 -21.18 18.69 -1.41
N GLN A 271 -21.64 17.99 -0.36
CA GLN A 271 -22.02 18.60 0.93
C GLN A 271 -20.81 18.92 1.83
N LEU A 272 -19.74 18.12 1.78
CA LEU A 272 -18.52 18.40 2.56
C LEU A 272 -17.77 19.66 2.08
N ALA A 273 -17.97 20.09 0.83
CA ALA A 273 -17.37 21.32 0.29
C ALA A 273 -18.15 22.59 0.64
N SER A 274 -19.39 22.49 1.14
CA SER A 274 -20.26 23.63 1.45
C SER A 274 -20.40 23.96 2.94
N GLU A 275 -19.81 23.17 3.84
CA GLU A 275 -19.95 23.35 5.30
C GLU A 275 -18.62 23.38 6.07
N LEU A 276 -17.52 23.79 5.43
CA LEU A 276 -16.33 24.23 6.15
C LEU A 276 -16.29 25.76 6.16
N PRO A 277 -16.25 26.41 7.34
CA PRO A 277 -16.16 27.87 7.46
C PRO A 277 -14.84 28.45 6.92
#